data_AF-A0A7C6WKN7-F1
#
_entry.id   AF-A0A7C6WKN7-F1
#
_cell.length_a   1.000
_cell.length_b   1.000
_cell.length_c   1.000
_cell.angle_alpha   90.00
_cell.angle_beta   90.00
_cell.angle_gamma   90.00
#
_symmetry.space_group_name_H-M   'P 1'
#
loop_
_entity.id
_entity.type
_entity.pdbx_description
1 polymer ?
#
loop_
_entity_poly.entity_id
_entity_poly.type
_entity_poly.pdbx_seq_one_letter_code
_entity_poly.pdbx_strand_id
1 'polypeptide(L)' 'MDVSKSWHVLFVLGTFEEKIMNQVNALSDKFPVSAFVPKVERSFKKQKKITYDYEIVFKNYVFVETDLRFDEFSIFINDH' A
#
# COMPACT_ATOMS: atom_id res chain seq x y z
N MET A 1 26.56 -4.91 -4.54
CA MET A 1 25.48 -5.90 -4.76
C MET A 1 24.26 -5.09 -5.12
N ASP A 2 23.63 -5.40 -6.26
CA ASP A 2 22.37 -4.78 -6.63
C ASP A 2 21.32 -5.29 -5.63
N VAL A 3 20.79 -4.41 -4.78
CA VAL A 3 19.78 -4.81 -3.81
C VAL A 3 18.48 -4.95 -4.58
N SER A 4 18.12 -6.18 -4.93
CA SER A 4 16.90 -6.46 -5.68
C SER A 4 15.70 -6.10 -4.81
N LYS A 5 15.01 -5.01 -5.18
CA LYS A 5 13.71 -4.66 -4.59
C LYS A 5 12.74 -5.82 -4.82
N SER A 6 12.01 -6.18 -3.76
CA SER A 6 10.99 -7.22 -3.74
C SER A 6 9.63 -6.60 -3.49
N TRP A 7 8.62 -7.10 -4.21
CA TRP A 7 7.23 -6.73 -4.03
C TRP A 7 6.49 -7.76 -3.20
N HIS A 8 5.84 -7.30 -2.14
CA HIS A 8 4.97 -8.11 -1.30
C HIS A 8 3.56 -7.54 -1.30
N VAL A 9 2.58 -8.41 -1.13
CA VAL A 9 1.16 -8.02 -1.10
C VAL A 9 0.57 -8.47 0.23
N LEU A 10 0.14 -7.49 1.03
CA LEU A 10 -0.53 -7.73 2.30
C LEU A 10 -2.03 -7.80 2.07
N PHE A 11 -2.63 -8.92 2.46
CA PHE A 11 -4.08 -8.99 2.63
C PHE A 11 -4.46 -8.37 3.97
N VAL A 12 -5.35 -7.39 3.95
CA VAL A 12 -5.81 -6.64 5.13
C VAL A 12 -7.32 -6.76 5.25
N LEU A 13 -7.82 -7.00 6.45
CA LEU A 13 -9.24 -7.26 6.65
C LEU A 13 -10.05 -5.97 6.64
N GLY A 14 -10.82 -5.71 5.57
CA GLY A 14 -11.73 -4.56 5.50
C GLY A 14 -11.03 -3.25 5.13
N THR A 15 -11.76 -2.13 5.31
CA THR A 15 -11.45 -0.76 4.87
C THR A 15 -10.25 -0.09 5.58
N PHE A 16 -9.26 -0.87 6.04
CA PHE A 16 -8.08 -0.41 6.75
C PHE A 16 -6.84 -0.28 5.85
N GLU A 17 -6.98 -0.43 4.53
CA GLU A 17 -5.86 -0.41 3.58
C GLU A 17 -4.98 0.84 3.76
N GLU A 18 -5.61 2.02 3.85
CA GLU A 18 -4.89 3.28 4.05
C GLU A 18 -4.19 3.36 5.40
N LYS A 19 -4.82 2.83 6.45
CA LYS A 19 -4.24 2.81 7.80
C LYS A 19 -2.99 1.94 7.82
N ILE A 20 -3.09 0.72 7.28
CA ILE A 20 -1.96 -0.22 7.21
C ILE A 20 -0.84 0.36 6.32
N MET A 21 -1.18 0.92 5.16
CA MET A 21 -0.22 1.61 4.29
C MET A 21 0.55 2.71 5.05
N ASN A 22 -0.16 3.56 5.80
CA ASN A 22 0.46 4.62 6.60
C ASN A 22 1.34 4.06 7.72
N GLN A 23 0.93 2.97 8.37
CA GLN A 23 1.75 2.30 9.40
C GLN A 23 3.04 1.73 8.83
N VAL A 24 2.98 1.06 7.68
CA VAL A 24 4.18 0.54 7.00
C VAL A 24 5.09 1.70 6.58
N ASN A 25 4.53 2.77 6.00
CA ASN A 25 5.31 3.93 5.59
C ASN A 25 5.93 4.69 6.77
N ALA A 26 5.33 4.66 7.97
CA ALA A 26 5.94 5.26 9.16
C ALA A 26 7.25 4.55 9.58
N LEU A 27 7.51 3.35 9.07
CA LEU A 27 8.74 2.59 9.31
C LEU A 27 9.85 2.92 8.29
N SER A 28 9.56 3.73 7.25
CA SER A 28 10.50 4.01 6.15
C SER A 28 11.78 4.72 6.59
N ASP A 29 11.73 5.45 7.71
CA ASP A 29 12.90 6.14 8.27
C ASP A 29 13.95 5.17 8.83
N LYS A 30 13.52 3.96 9.18
CA LYS A 30 14.38 2.92 9.81
C LYS A 30 14.62 1.73 8.90
N PHE A 31 13.67 1.43 8.03
CA PHE A 31 13.70 0.26 7.16
C PHE A 31 13.42 0.68 5.72
N PRO A 32 14.04 0.04 4.72
CA PRO A 32 13.78 0.33 3.31
C PRO A 32 12.45 -0.29 2.89
N VAL A 33 11.34 0.29 3.33
CA VAL A 33 9.97 -0.12 3.03
C VAL A 33 9.18 1.04 2.44
N SER A 34 8.35 0.76 1.44
CA SER A 34 7.38 1.72 0.90
C SER A 34 6.09 0.99 0.57
N ALA A 35 4.97 1.51 1.05
CA ALA A 35 3.65 0.93 0.84
C ALA A 35 2.73 1.87 0.06
N PHE A 36 1.89 1.29 -0.78
CA PHE A 36 0.84 2.03 -1.45
C PHE A 36 -0.44 1.21 -1.62
N VAL A 37 -1.57 1.93 -1.72
CA VAL A 37 -2.87 1.39 -2.09
C VAL A 37 -3.23 1.92 -3.47
N PRO A 38 -3.40 1.06 -4.49
CA PRO A 38 -3.73 1.49 -5.84
C PRO A 38 -5.12 2.13 -5.88
N LYS A 39 -5.19 3.39 -6.31
CA LYS A 39 -6.43 4.15 -6.48
C LYS A 39 -6.56 4.62 -7.92
N VAL A 40 -7.79 4.65 -8.42
CA VAL A 40 -8.13 5.24 -9.72
C VAL A 40 -9.02 6.45 -9.49
N GLU A 41 -8.67 7.56 -10.14
CA GLU A 41 -9.51 8.73 -10.19
C GLU A 41 -10.66 8.50 -11.19
N ARG A 42 -11.89 8.63 -10.70
CA ARG A 42 -13.10 8.62 -11.51
C ARG A 42 -13.67 10.03 -11.54
N SER A 43 -13.82 10.57 -12.74
CA SER A 43 -14.53 11.83 -12.94
C SER A 43 -15.95 11.55 -13.43
N PHE A 44 -16.93 12.24 -12.84
CA PHE A 44 -18.31 12.22 -13.31
C PHE A 44 -18.87 13.63 -13.42
N LYS A 45 -19.61 13.87 -14.50
CA LYS A 45 -20.25 15.16 -14.79
C LYS A 45 -21.70 15.11 -14.36
N LYS A 46 -22.05 15.87 -13.32
CA LYS A 46 -23.44 16.04 -12.85
C LYS A 46 -23.77 17.53 -12.81
N GLN A 47 -24.85 17.92 -13.50
CA GLN A 47 -25.36 19.31 -13.50
C GLN A 47 -24.28 20.40 -13.74
N LYS A 48 -23.51 20.26 -14.82
CA LYS A 48 -22.40 21.17 -15.20
C LYS A 48 -21.19 21.23 -14.23
N LYS A 49 -21.19 20.48 -13.13
CA LYS A 49 -20.02 20.33 -12.25
C LYS A 49 -19.31 19.00 -12.55
N ILE A 50 -17.99 19.04 -12.62
CA ILE A 50 -17.15 17.84 -12.65
C ILE A 50 -16.79 17.51 -11.20
N THR A 51 -17.07 16.29 -10.77
CA THR A 51 -16.65 15.76 -9.48
C THR A 51 -15.63 14.68 -9.72
N TYR A 52 -14.55 14.71 -8.94
CA TYR A 52 -13.51 13.69 -8.91
C TYR A 52 -13.68 12.86 -7.65
N ASP A 53 -13.65 11.55 -7.79
CA ASP A 53 -13.69 10.59 -6.69
C ASP A 53 -12.54 9.58 -6.87
N TYR A 54 -11.98 9.10 -5.77
CA TYR A 54 -10.86 8.17 -5.78
C TYR A 54 -11.35 6.82 -5.27
N GLU A 55 -11.32 5.81 -6.13
CA GLU A 55 -11.73 4.46 -5.78
C GLU A 55 -10.51 3.55 -5.66
N ILE A 56 -10.43 2.81 -4.55
CA ILE A 56 -9.42 1.75 -4.36
C ILE A 56 -9.72 0.61 -5.35
N VAL A 57 -8.71 0.25 -6.16
CA VAL A 57 -8.84 -0.76 -7.22
C VAL A 57 -8.80 -2.18 -6.64
N PHE A 58 -7.89 -2.40 -5.68
CA PHE A 58 -7.68 -3.69 -5.03
C PHE A 58 -8.07 -3.58 -3.56
N LYS A 59 -9.36 -3.76 -3.28
CA LYS A 59 -9.88 -3.77 -1.90
C LYS A 59 -9.18 -4.87 -1.10
N ASN A 60 -8.92 -4.59 0.17
CA ASN A 60 -8.25 -5.47 1.12
C ASN A 60 -6.79 -5.79 0.79
N TYR A 61 -6.13 -5.00 -0.08
CA TYR A 61 -4.73 -5.23 -0.44
C TYR A 61 -3.87 -3.97 -0.27
N VAL A 62 -2.68 -4.16 0.31
CA VAL A 62 -1.62 -3.15 0.38
C VAL A 62 -0.38 -3.70 -0.30
N PHE A 63 0.19 -2.94 -1.22
CA PHE A 63 1.40 -3.31 -1.95
C PHE A 63 2.60 -2.70 -1.23
N VAL A 64 3.61 -3.52 -0.97
CA VAL A 64 4.81 -3.10 -0.23
C VAL A 64 6.06 -3.44 -1.03
N GLU A 65 6.86 -2.41 -1.33
CA GLU A 65 8.20 -2.54 -1.88
C GLU A 65 9.22 -2.56 -0.74
N THR A 66 10.14 -3.52 -0.75
CA THR A 66 11.22 -3.58 0.23
C THR A 66 12.42 -4.39 -0.26
N ASP A 67 13.55 -4.28 0.44
CA ASP A 67 14.74 -5.11 0.22
C ASP A 67 14.66 -6.47 0.94
N LEU A 68 13.61 -6.68 1.74
CA LEU A 68 13.40 -7.93 2.48
C LEU A 68 12.88 -9.04 1.56
N ARG A 69 13.41 -10.26 1.75
CA ARG A 69 12.85 -11.48 1.17
C ARG A 69 11.56 -11.88 1.89
N PHE A 70 10.81 -12.82 1.33
CA PHE A 70 9.49 -13.20 1.84
C PHE A 70 9.51 -13.67 3.31
N ASP A 71 10.49 -14.48 3.69
CA ASP A 71 10.71 -14.94 5.07
C ASP A 71 10.97 -13.78 6.03
N GLU A 72 11.86 -12.88 5.64
CA GLU A 72 12.22 -11.69 6.42
C GLU A 72 11.06 -10.70 6.54
N PHE A 73 10.32 -10.48 5.46
CA PHE A 73 9.16 -9.60 5.41
C PHE A 73 8.00 -10.14 6.27
N SER A 74 7.79 -11.46 6.26
CA SER A 74 6.76 -12.11 7.08
C SER A 74 7.02 -11.95 8.57
N ILE A 75 8.29 -11.99 8.99
CA ILE A 75 8.68 -11.72 10.38
C ILE A 75 8.49 -10.23 10.69
N PHE A 76 9.01 -9.36 9.82
CA PHE A 76 8.93 -7.91 9.98
C PHE A 76 7.51 -7.39 10.24
N ILE A 77 6.52 -7.86 9.47
CA ILE A 77 5.11 -7.46 9.61
C ILE A 77 4.42 -8.04 10.84
N ASN A 78 4.89 -9.17 11.38
CA ASN A 78 4.32 -9.71 12.62
C ASN A 78 4.89 -8.99 13.87
N ASP A 79 6.09 -8.44 13.76
CA ASP A 79 6.77 -7.74 14.85
C ASP A 79 6.41 -6.25 14.97
N HIS A 80 5.69 -5.67 14.00
CA HIS A 80 5.35 -4.24 13.92
C HIS A 80 3.87 -4.02 13.55
#